data_AF-A0A5C8MEU8-F1
#
_entry.id   AF-A0A5C8MEU8-F1
#
_cell.length_a   1.000
_cell.length_b   1.000
_cell.length_c   1.000
_cell.angle_alpha   90.00
_cell.angle_beta   90.00
_cell.angle_gamma   90.00
#
_symmetry.space_group_name_H-M   'P 1'
#
loop_
_entity.id
_entity.type
_entity.pdbx_description
1 polymer ?
#
loop_
_entity_poly.entity_id
_entity_poly.type
_entity_poly.pdbx_seq_one_letter_code
_entity_poly.pdbx_strand_id
1 'polypeptide(L)'
;ASAPYLAQTLDVFVTPDRVKDVAVAVTTIFRDYGYREKRHRARLKFLVADWGVDKFKEKLIELTGPLPSKGEDVQKGWNPGYFYGVHRQKQEGLNFIGFNVPVGRLSADEVFEIARIARQYGNGEVRTCNSQNLIIPNIPDKYVDAVLQEKVFERISIRPNTFTGYSVSCTGTEFCNL
;
A
#
# COMPACT_ATOMS: atom_id res chain seq x y z
N ALA A 1 -23.41 -9.70 -9.56
CA ALA A 1 -22.81 -8.38 -9.84
C ALA A 1 -21.59 -8.16 -8.93
N SER A 2 -20.57 -7.44 -9.38
CA SER A 2 -19.43 -7.02 -8.54
C SER A 2 -19.87 -5.92 -7.57
N ALA A 3 -20.57 -6.29 -6.50
CA ALA A 3 -20.94 -5.33 -5.46
C ALA A 3 -19.71 -4.99 -4.59
N PRO A 4 -19.38 -3.70 -4.39
CA PRO A 4 -18.35 -3.29 -3.44
C PRO A 4 -18.84 -3.51 -2.00
N TYR A 5 -17.93 -3.94 -1.13
CA TYR A 5 -18.19 -4.09 0.31
C TYR A 5 -17.03 -3.41 1.05
N LEU A 6 -17.34 -2.66 2.08
CA LEU A 6 -16.32 -2.19 3.02
C LEU A 6 -15.88 -3.36 3.91
N ALA A 7 -14.60 -3.36 4.28
CA ALA A 7 -14.11 -4.26 5.31
C ALA A 7 -14.84 -3.97 6.62
N GLN A 8 -15.18 -5.01 7.36
CA GLN A 8 -15.82 -4.89 8.67
C GLN A 8 -14.79 -5.15 9.77
N THR A 9 -14.79 -4.29 10.78
CA THR A 9 -13.89 -4.42 11.92
C THR A 9 -14.32 -5.57 12.82
N LEU A 10 -13.41 -6.51 13.08
CA LEU A 10 -13.59 -7.52 14.13
C LEU A 10 -13.16 -6.94 15.47
N ASP A 11 -13.87 -7.28 16.53
CA ASP A 11 -13.49 -6.93 17.90
C ASP A 11 -12.32 -7.84 18.38
N VAL A 12 -11.14 -7.63 17.81
CA VAL A 12 -9.89 -8.30 18.17
C VAL A 12 -8.71 -7.34 18.07
N PHE A 13 -7.71 -7.53 18.92
CA PHE A 13 -6.42 -6.89 18.86
C PHE A 13 -5.33 -7.93 18.58
N VAL A 14 -4.46 -7.64 17.61
CA VAL A 14 -3.40 -8.56 17.17
C VAL A 14 -2.05 -7.91 17.43
N THR A 15 -1.24 -8.53 18.28
CA THR A 15 0.13 -8.07 18.56
C THR A 15 1.06 -8.38 17.38
N PRO A 16 2.18 -7.64 17.20
CA PRO A 16 3.06 -7.80 16.04
C PRO A 16 3.56 -9.23 15.80
N ASP A 17 3.84 -9.97 16.87
CA ASP A 17 4.29 -11.36 16.83
C ASP A 17 3.20 -12.34 16.35
N ARG A 18 1.92 -11.98 16.49
CA ARG A 18 0.76 -12.81 16.13
C ARG A 18 0.22 -12.52 14.73
N VAL A 19 0.69 -11.46 14.05
CA VAL A 19 0.17 -11.04 12.74
C VAL A 19 0.19 -12.17 11.71
N LYS A 20 1.29 -12.92 11.66
CA LYS A 20 1.44 -14.05 10.72
C LYS A 20 0.40 -15.13 11.00
N ASP A 21 0.25 -15.55 12.26
CA ASP A 21 -0.65 -16.64 12.65
C ASP A 21 -2.11 -16.28 12.35
N VAL A 22 -2.50 -15.04 12.65
CA VAL A 22 -3.84 -14.53 12.34
C VAL A 22 -4.07 -14.47 10.83
N ALA A 23 -3.09 -14.03 10.03
CA ALA A 23 -3.21 -14.02 8.58
C ALA A 23 -3.36 -15.45 8.01
N VAL A 24 -2.63 -16.43 8.57
CA VAL A 24 -2.77 -17.84 8.24
C VAL A 24 -4.16 -18.36 8.59
N ALA A 25 -4.70 -17.99 9.76
CA ALA A 25 -6.04 -18.40 10.17
C ALA A 25 -7.13 -17.79 9.27
N VAL A 26 -7.06 -16.49 8.95
CA VAL A 26 -8.00 -15.83 8.01
C VAL A 26 -7.97 -16.50 6.63
N THR A 27 -6.78 -16.78 6.11
CA THR A 27 -6.63 -17.46 4.81
C THR A 27 -7.08 -18.92 4.86
N THR A 28 -6.91 -19.60 6.00
CA THR A 28 -7.42 -20.96 6.26
C THR A 28 -8.95 -20.99 6.26
N ILE A 29 -9.61 -20.06 6.97
CA ILE A 29 -11.07 -19.93 6.95
C ILE A 29 -11.54 -19.69 5.52
N PHE A 30 -10.90 -18.78 4.79
CA PHE A 30 -11.28 -18.50 3.41
C PHE A 30 -11.03 -19.70 2.48
N ARG A 31 -9.99 -20.50 2.72
CA ARG A 31 -9.69 -21.73 1.97
C ARG A 31 -10.81 -22.76 2.16
N ASP A 32 -11.16 -23.04 3.42
CA ASP A 32 -12.00 -24.16 3.83
C ASP A 32 -13.50 -23.86 3.68
N TYR A 33 -13.91 -22.59 3.89
CA TYR A 33 -15.32 -22.20 3.91
C TYR A 33 -15.71 -21.20 2.80
N GLY A 34 -14.74 -20.70 2.03
CA GLY A 34 -15.03 -19.77 0.94
C GLY A 34 -15.79 -20.42 -0.21
N TYR A 35 -16.78 -19.73 -0.78
CA TYR A 35 -17.57 -20.25 -1.90
C TYR A 35 -16.72 -20.52 -3.15
N ARG A 36 -16.92 -21.68 -3.78
CA ARG A 36 -16.17 -22.12 -4.98
C ARG A 36 -17.00 -22.37 -6.23
N GLU A 37 -18.34 -22.35 -6.12
CA GLU A 37 -19.23 -22.68 -7.24
C GLU A 37 -19.27 -21.57 -8.31
N LYS A 38 -19.49 -20.31 -7.89
CA LYS A 38 -19.67 -19.17 -8.81
C LYS A 38 -18.52 -18.18 -8.65
N ARG A 39 -17.71 -18.00 -9.69
CA ARG A 39 -16.52 -17.13 -9.67
C ARG A 39 -16.81 -15.71 -9.18
N HIS A 40 -17.94 -15.11 -9.61
CA HIS A 40 -18.33 -13.77 -9.20
C HIS A 40 -18.82 -13.66 -7.74
N ARG A 41 -19.02 -14.80 -7.05
CA ARG A 41 -19.40 -14.91 -5.63
C ARG A 41 -18.32 -15.60 -4.77
N ALA A 42 -17.09 -15.77 -5.29
CA ALA A 42 -16.04 -16.58 -4.65
C ALA A 42 -15.03 -15.79 -3.79
N ARG A 43 -15.26 -14.49 -3.52
CA ARG A 43 -14.37 -13.64 -2.70
C ARG A 43 -14.77 -13.70 -1.22
N LEU A 44 -13.80 -13.58 -0.32
CA LEU A 44 -14.00 -13.60 1.15
C LEU A 44 -15.12 -12.68 1.64
N LYS A 45 -15.31 -11.51 1.03
CA LYS A 45 -16.38 -10.57 1.37
C LYS A 45 -17.78 -11.20 1.37
N PHE A 46 -18.06 -12.18 0.50
CA PHE A 46 -19.36 -12.86 0.46
C PHE A 46 -19.53 -13.83 1.63
N LEU A 47 -18.46 -14.54 2.00
CA LEU A 47 -18.47 -15.38 3.19
C LEU A 47 -18.72 -14.53 4.44
N VAL A 48 -18.03 -13.40 4.58
CA VAL A 48 -18.22 -12.49 5.74
C VAL A 48 -19.62 -11.86 5.73
N ALA A 49 -20.16 -11.51 4.56
CA ALA A 49 -21.52 -10.98 4.46
C ALA A 49 -22.59 -12.01 4.88
N ASP A 50 -22.41 -13.28 4.52
CA ASP A 50 -23.37 -14.35 4.81
C ASP A 50 -23.19 -14.92 6.24
N TRP A 51 -21.97 -14.95 6.78
CA TRP A 51 -21.70 -15.40 8.15
C TRP A 51 -21.91 -14.33 9.22
N GLY A 52 -21.69 -13.06 8.86
CA GLY A 52 -21.51 -11.99 9.84
C GLY A 52 -20.13 -12.03 10.51
N VAL A 53 -19.80 -10.93 11.20
CA VAL A 53 -18.51 -10.74 11.87
C VAL A 53 -18.33 -11.66 13.08
N ASP A 54 -19.41 -11.96 13.81
CA ASP A 54 -19.35 -12.74 15.05
C ASP A 54 -18.93 -14.19 14.78
N LYS A 55 -19.62 -14.85 13.84
CA LYS A 55 -19.27 -16.21 13.43
C LYS A 55 -17.88 -16.29 12.80
N PHE A 56 -17.47 -15.27 12.04
CA PHE A 56 -16.12 -15.22 11.49
C PHE A 56 -15.06 -15.09 12.60
N LYS A 57 -15.31 -14.24 13.62
CA LYS A 57 -14.45 -14.08 14.80
C LYS A 57 -14.36 -15.37 15.60
N GLU A 58 -15.46 -16.09 15.80
CA GLU A 58 -15.48 -17.40 16.47
C GLU A 58 -14.53 -18.39 15.78
N LYS A 59 -14.65 -18.54 14.45
CA LYS A 59 -13.75 -19.41 13.66
C LYS A 59 -12.31 -18.94 13.66
N LEU A 60 -12.08 -17.64 13.73
CA LEU A 60 -10.73 -17.11 13.87
C LEU A 60 -10.11 -17.55 15.20
N ILE A 61 -10.84 -17.37 16.30
CA ILE A 61 -10.39 -17.72 17.65
C ILE A 61 -10.17 -19.24 17.81
N GLU A 62 -10.99 -20.08 17.17
CA GLU A 62 -10.77 -21.54 17.15
C GLU A 62 -9.38 -21.91 16.59
N LEU A 63 -8.91 -21.17 15.58
CA LEU A 63 -7.63 -21.45 14.92
C LEU A 63 -6.44 -20.75 15.58
N THR A 64 -6.64 -19.56 16.15
CA THR A 64 -5.55 -18.75 16.73
C THR A 64 -5.44 -18.89 18.24
N GLY A 65 -6.43 -19.52 18.90
CA GLY A 65 -6.67 -19.32 20.31
C GLY A 65 -7.19 -17.89 20.62
N PRO A 66 -7.41 -17.57 21.91
CA PRO A 66 -7.92 -16.28 22.34
C PRO A 66 -7.07 -15.10 21.85
N LEU A 67 -7.76 -14.04 21.42
CA LEU A 67 -7.17 -12.74 21.10
C LEU A 67 -7.80 -11.69 22.01
N PRO A 68 -7.03 -10.68 22.48
CA PRO A 68 -7.61 -9.56 23.22
C PRO A 68 -8.68 -8.83 22.38
N SER A 69 -9.63 -8.18 23.04
CA SER A 69 -10.60 -7.29 22.38
C SER A 69 -9.91 -6.07 21.77
N LYS A 70 -10.53 -5.44 20.78
CA LYS A 70 -9.95 -4.25 20.13
C LYS A 70 -9.81 -3.11 21.16
N GLY A 71 -8.69 -2.40 21.09
CA GLY A 71 -8.49 -1.17 21.87
C GLY A 71 -9.17 0.05 21.24
N GLU A 72 -8.77 1.23 21.69
CA GLU A 72 -9.14 2.50 21.06
C GLU A 72 -8.35 2.71 19.75
N ASP A 73 -9.05 3.13 18.69
CA ASP A 73 -8.40 3.50 17.44
C ASP A 73 -7.77 4.90 17.57
N VAL A 74 -6.45 4.95 17.54
CA VAL A 74 -5.67 6.20 17.67
C VAL A 74 -5.27 6.78 16.32
N GLN A 75 -5.76 6.24 15.19
CA GLN A 75 -5.44 6.75 13.87
C GLN A 75 -5.89 8.20 13.69
N LYS A 76 -4.95 9.09 13.38
CA LYS A 76 -5.21 10.51 13.11
C LYS A 76 -5.07 10.80 11.62
N GLY A 77 -6.21 11.07 10.98
CA GLY A 77 -6.26 11.42 9.56
C GLY A 77 -6.00 10.26 8.60
N TRP A 78 -5.95 10.58 7.31
CA TRP A 78 -5.71 9.63 6.25
C TRP A 78 -4.94 10.32 5.11
N ASN A 79 -3.86 9.67 4.65
CA ASN A 79 -3.15 10.06 3.44
C ASN A 79 -3.39 8.96 2.39
N PRO A 80 -3.98 9.27 1.21
CA PRO A 80 -4.23 8.28 0.16
C PRO A 80 -2.98 7.74 -0.55
N GLY A 81 -1.78 8.05 -0.06
CA GLY A 81 -0.51 7.67 -0.67
C GLY A 81 0.16 8.79 -1.46
N TYR A 82 -0.18 10.05 -1.20
CA TYR A 82 0.39 11.21 -1.86
C TYR A 82 1.47 11.84 -0.96
N PHE A 83 2.74 11.69 -1.38
CA PHE A 83 3.92 12.03 -0.57
C PHE A 83 4.88 12.97 -1.32
N TYR A 84 4.36 13.78 -2.24
CA TYR A 84 5.17 14.60 -3.14
C TYR A 84 6.08 15.59 -2.41
N GLY A 85 7.27 15.80 -2.97
CA GLY A 85 8.24 16.74 -2.46
C GLY A 85 9.18 16.14 -1.42
N VAL A 86 9.92 17.02 -0.75
CA VAL A 86 10.92 16.67 0.26
C VAL A 86 10.27 16.71 1.63
N HIS A 87 10.46 15.65 2.41
CA HIS A 87 9.92 15.54 3.78
C HIS A 87 11.00 15.05 4.72
N ARG A 88 11.10 15.68 5.90
CA ARG A 88 12.01 15.22 6.96
C ARG A 88 11.55 13.86 7.50
N GLN A 89 12.50 12.97 7.71
CA GLN A 89 12.26 11.71 8.40
C GLN A 89 12.37 11.89 9.93
N LYS A 90 12.00 10.84 10.67
CA LYS A 90 12.18 10.79 12.13
C LYS A 90 13.67 10.75 12.54
N GLN A 91 14.53 10.24 11.66
CA GLN A 91 15.96 10.21 11.85
C GLN A 91 16.53 11.59 11.53
N GLU A 92 17.33 12.11 12.45
CA GLU A 92 17.96 13.42 12.30
C GLU A 92 18.81 13.48 11.02
N GLY A 93 18.68 14.59 10.27
CA GLY A 93 19.42 14.85 9.05
C GLY A 93 19.03 14.01 7.82
N LEU A 94 17.98 13.18 7.90
CA LEU A 94 17.48 12.39 6.78
C LEU A 94 16.13 12.89 6.27
N ASN A 95 15.96 12.79 4.95
CA ASN A 95 14.75 13.14 4.22
C ASN A 95 14.27 11.96 3.38
N PHE A 96 12.99 12.00 3.00
CA PHE A 96 12.50 11.24 1.87
C PHE A 96 11.96 12.18 0.80
N ILE A 97 12.08 11.79 -0.46
CA ILE A 97 11.56 12.53 -1.60
C ILE A 97 10.52 11.66 -2.28
N GLY A 98 9.26 12.09 -2.25
CA GLY A 98 8.20 11.47 -3.04
C GLY A 98 7.99 12.21 -4.35
N PHE A 99 7.71 11.45 -5.41
CA PHE A 99 7.54 12.00 -6.75
C PHE A 99 6.46 11.27 -7.52
N ASN A 100 5.84 12.00 -8.44
CA ASN A 100 4.79 11.48 -9.28
C ASN A 100 5.37 10.65 -10.42
N VAL A 101 4.82 9.46 -10.59
CA VAL A 101 4.99 8.67 -11.81
C VAL A 101 3.65 8.77 -12.54
N PRO A 102 3.54 9.56 -13.64
CA PRO A 102 2.29 9.72 -14.35
C PRO A 102 1.68 8.35 -14.69
N VAL A 103 0.48 8.09 -14.16
CA VAL A 103 -0.28 6.83 -14.28
C VAL A 103 0.53 5.56 -13.96
N GLY A 104 1.58 5.67 -13.13
CA GLY A 104 2.43 4.55 -12.73
C GLY A 104 3.30 3.96 -13.85
N ARG A 105 3.43 4.62 -15.01
CA ARG A 105 4.19 4.11 -16.16
C ARG A 105 5.62 4.64 -16.17
N LEU A 106 6.58 3.72 -16.15
CA LEU A 106 8.01 4.00 -16.29
C LEU A 106 8.59 3.34 -17.55
N SER A 107 9.56 3.99 -18.18
CA SER A 107 10.48 3.37 -19.13
C SER A 107 11.61 2.62 -18.40
N ALA A 108 12.34 1.76 -19.10
CA ALA A 108 13.51 1.08 -18.54
C ALA A 108 14.58 2.09 -18.07
N ASP A 109 14.86 3.11 -18.88
CA ASP A 109 15.84 4.16 -18.55
C ASP A 109 15.45 4.92 -17.29
N GLU A 110 14.17 5.26 -17.12
CA GLU A 110 13.69 5.90 -15.89
C GLU A 110 13.91 5.01 -14.66
N VAL A 111 13.66 3.71 -14.77
CA VAL A 111 13.93 2.76 -13.67
C VAL A 111 15.41 2.73 -13.33
N PHE A 112 16.30 2.69 -14.32
CA PHE A 112 17.75 2.71 -14.08
C PHE A 112 18.21 4.03 -13.44
N GLU A 113 17.69 5.17 -13.88
CA GLU A 113 18.00 6.46 -13.28
C GLU A 113 17.49 6.58 -11.84
N ILE A 114 16.25 6.15 -11.56
CA ILE A 114 15.73 6.11 -10.19
C ILE A 114 16.63 5.23 -9.29
N ALA A 115 17.05 4.06 -9.78
CA ALA A 115 17.92 3.17 -9.04
C ALA A 115 19.32 3.78 -8.80
N ARG A 116 19.88 4.50 -9.78
CA ARG A 116 21.15 5.23 -9.63
C ARG A 116 21.01 6.30 -8.55
N ILE A 117 19.99 7.15 -8.63
CA ILE A 117 19.72 8.23 -7.67
C ILE A 117 19.55 7.66 -6.26
N ALA A 118 18.75 6.61 -6.10
CA ALA A 118 18.53 5.97 -4.81
C ALA A 118 19.82 5.45 -4.17
N ARG A 119 20.73 4.86 -4.96
CA ARG A 119 22.04 4.37 -4.47
C ARG A 119 23.04 5.49 -4.20
N GLN A 120 23.05 6.51 -5.05
CA GLN A 120 24.02 7.59 -4.98
C GLN A 120 23.73 8.55 -3.83
N TYR A 121 22.46 8.85 -3.57
CA TYR A 121 22.05 9.88 -2.61
C TYR A 121 21.33 9.33 -1.38
N GLY A 122 20.83 8.09 -1.44
CA GLY A 122 20.19 7.40 -0.32
C GLY A 122 20.95 6.12 0.07
N ASN A 123 20.21 5.08 0.43
CA ASN A 123 20.74 3.75 0.75
C ASN A 123 20.40 2.69 -0.31
N GLY A 124 20.02 3.11 -1.52
CA GLY A 124 19.59 2.21 -2.61
C GLY A 124 18.14 1.73 -2.51
N GLU A 125 17.37 2.20 -1.53
CA GLU A 125 15.97 1.83 -1.34
C GLU A 125 15.04 2.71 -2.18
N VAL A 126 13.97 2.10 -2.71
CA VAL A 126 12.85 2.79 -3.37
C VAL A 126 11.57 2.17 -2.84
N ARG A 127 10.58 3.00 -2.50
CA ARG A 127 9.27 2.53 -2.02
C ARG A 127 8.18 2.89 -3.01
N THR A 128 7.25 1.98 -3.21
CA THR A 128 6.03 2.19 -4.00
C THR A 128 4.88 2.65 -3.12
N CYS A 129 4.03 3.53 -3.65
CA CYS A 129 2.79 3.96 -3.03
C CYS A 129 1.58 3.28 -3.70
N ASN A 130 0.49 3.10 -2.96
CA ASN A 130 -0.80 2.66 -3.51
C ASN A 130 -1.37 3.62 -4.58
N SER A 131 -0.90 4.88 -4.59
CA SER A 131 -1.17 5.90 -5.59
C SER A 131 -0.34 5.75 -6.88
N GLN A 132 0.38 4.63 -7.05
CA GLN A 132 1.27 4.34 -8.20
C GLN A 132 2.52 5.24 -8.30
N ASN A 133 2.76 6.03 -7.27
CA ASN A 133 3.91 6.93 -7.17
C ASN A 133 5.05 6.29 -6.36
N LEU A 134 6.21 6.94 -6.34
CA LEU A 134 7.40 6.40 -5.69
C LEU A 134 7.96 7.36 -4.64
N ILE A 135 8.76 6.81 -3.72
CA ILE A 135 9.53 7.52 -2.72
C ILE A 135 10.97 7.00 -2.72
N ILE A 136 11.95 7.92 -2.69
CA ILE A 136 13.34 7.61 -2.34
C ILE A 136 13.57 8.08 -0.89
N PRO A 137 13.67 7.17 0.08
CA PRO A 137 13.95 7.51 1.47
C PRO A 137 15.44 7.69 1.74
N ASN A 138 15.76 8.11 2.97
CA ASN A 138 17.10 8.07 3.55
C ASN A 138 18.11 8.97 2.82
N ILE A 139 17.66 10.10 2.28
CA ILE A 139 18.51 11.11 1.63
C ILE A 139 19.03 12.08 2.71
N PRO A 140 20.34 12.13 2.99
CA PRO A 140 20.93 13.13 3.86
C PRO A 140 20.67 14.56 3.39
N ASP A 141 20.49 15.50 4.33
CA ASP A 141 20.23 16.93 4.04
C ASP A 141 21.14 17.50 2.95
N LYS A 142 22.45 17.23 3.03
CA LYS A 142 23.47 17.73 2.08
C LYS A 142 23.25 17.31 0.62
N TYR A 143 22.44 16.27 0.38
CA TYR A 143 22.17 15.76 -0.97
C TYR A 143 20.81 16.17 -1.52
N VAL A 144 19.93 16.76 -0.71
CA VAL A 144 18.58 17.13 -1.15
C VAL A 144 18.64 18.01 -2.39
N ASP A 145 19.39 19.12 -2.34
CA ASP A 145 19.48 20.04 -3.47
C ASP A 145 20.04 19.37 -4.73
N ALA A 146 21.01 18.47 -4.58
CA ALA A 146 21.58 17.73 -5.70
C ALA A 146 20.56 16.79 -6.35
N VAL A 147 19.76 16.07 -5.55
CA VAL A 147 18.70 15.19 -6.07
C VAL A 147 17.64 16.00 -6.82
N LEU A 148 17.29 17.20 -6.33
CA LEU A 148 16.29 18.06 -6.97
C LEU A 148 16.69 18.55 -8.36
N GLN A 149 17.98 18.48 -8.73
CA GLN A 149 18.49 18.84 -10.05
C GLN A 149 18.57 17.66 -11.03
N GLU A 150 18.20 16.44 -10.61
CA GLU A 150 18.26 15.27 -11.47
C GLU A 150 17.20 15.35 -12.60
N LYS A 151 17.67 15.20 -13.85
CA LYS A 151 16.84 15.40 -15.06
C LYS A 151 15.61 14.51 -15.13
N VAL A 152 15.65 13.33 -14.51
CA VAL A 152 14.51 12.41 -14.50
C VAL A 152 13.26 13.08 -13.91
N PHE A 153 13.42 13.98 -12.93
CA PHE A 153 12.31 14.69 -12.30
C PHE A 153 11.65 15.77 -13.17
N GLU A 154 12.17 16.06 -14.37
CA GLU A 154 11.46 16.89 -15.36
C GLU A 154 10.16 16.21 -15.81
N ARG A 155 10.18 14.87 -15.95
CA ARG A 155 9.00 14.08 -16.29
C ARG A 155 8.30 13.52 -15.04
N ILE A 156 9.03 12.83 -14.17
CA ILE A 156 8.48 12.22 -12.95
C ILE A 156 8.54 13.21 -11.77
N SER A 157 7.77 14.28 -11.88
CA SER A 157 7.93 15.46 -11.03
C SER A 157 7.72 15.22 -9.53
N ILE A 158 8.55 15.87 -8.70
CA ILE A 158 8.33 16.00 -7.25
C ILE A 158 7.23 17.02 -6.87
N ARG A 159 6.75 17.81 -7.83
CA ARG A 159 5.70 18.83 -7.66
C ARG A 159 4.68 18.73 -8.80
N PRO A 160 3.97 17.59 -8.92
CA PRO A 160 2.95 17.44 -9.95
C PRO A 160 1.83 18.46 -9.76
N ASN A 161 1.17 18.84 -10.85
CA ASN A 161 -0.10 19.55 -10.74
C ASN A 161 -1.18 18.62 -10.13
N THR A 162 -2.27 19.21 -9.62
CA THR A 162 -3.34 18.45 -8.94
C THR A 162 -3.98 17.38 -9.82
N PHE A 163 -4.13 17.62 -11.12
CA PHE A 163 -4.75 16.64 -12.00
C PHE A 163 -3.87 15.40 -12.16
N THR A 164 -2.60 15.58 -12.52
CA THR A 164 -1.66 14.47 -12.74
C THR A 164 -1.29 13.78 -11.43
N GLY A 165 -1.08 14.53 -10.35
CA GLY A 165 -0.71 13.96 -9.06
C GLY A 165 -1.78 13.04 -8.49
N TYR A 166 -3.05 13.44 -8.56
CA TYR A 166 -4.15 12.69 -7.92
C TYR A 166 -4.80 11.66 -8.86
N SER A 167 -4.21 11.44 -10.03
CA SER A 167 -4.70 10.46 -10.99
C SER A 167 -4.11 9.07 -10.73
N VAL A 168 -4.98 8.06 -10.76
CA VAL A 168 -4.64 6.63 -10.66
C VAL A 168 -5.33 5.91 -11.81
N SER A 169 -4.58 5.12 -12.58
CA SER A 169 -5.13 4.40 -13.75
C SER A 169 -4.71 2.95 -13.72
N CYS A 170 -5.62 2.04 -14.06
CA CYS A 170 -5.23 0.65 -14.30
C CYS A 170 -4.48 0.53 -15.64
N THR A 171 -4.08 -0.69 -15.98
CA THR A 171 -3.38 -1.02 -17.22
C THR A 171 -4.15 -0.58 -18.48
N GLY A 172 -5.49 -0.61 -18.46
CA GLY A 172 -6.31 -0.24 -19.61
C GLY A 172 -6.19 -1.21 -20.80
N THR A 173 -6.88 -0.88 -21.90
CA THR A 173 -6.97 -1.73 -23.11
C THR A 173 -5.67 -1.82 -23.91
N GLU A 174 -4.64 -1.06 -23.53
CA GLU A 174 -3.29 -1.18 -24.11
C GLU A 174 -2.74 -2.61 -23.91
N PHE A 175 -3.01 -3.23 -22.74
CA PHE A 175 -2.58 -4.61 -22.45
C PHE A 175 -3.63 -5.48 -21.74
N CYS A 176 -4.65 -4.91 -21.09
CA CYS A 176 -5.69 -5.68 -20.42
C CYS A 176 -6.72 -6.20 -21.42
N ASN A 177 -7.10 -7.48 -21.31
CA ASN A 177 -8.04 -8.16 -22.20
C ASN A 177 -9.43 -8.41 -21.58
N LEU A 178 -9.75 -7.72 -20.47
CA LEU A 178 -10.99 -7.83 -19.70
C LEU A 178 -12.00 -6.73 -20.05
#